data_AF-A0A1E3YEY6-F1
#
_entry.id   AF-A0A1E3YEY6-F1
#
_cell.length_a   1.000
_cell.length_b   1.000
_cell.length_c   1.000
_cell.angle_alpha   90.00
_cell.angle_beta   90.00
_cell.angle_gamma   90.00
#
_symmetry.space_group_name_H-M   'P 1'
#
loop_
_entity.id
_entity.type
_entity.pdbx_description
1 polymer ?
#
loop_
_entity_poly.entity_id
_entity_poly.type
_entity_poly.pdbx_seq_one_letter_code
_entity_poly.pdbx_strand_id
1 'polypeptide(L)'
;MVSCRDCDPQGFTLVEVLVAVVVLVLLASGVGALTTLAARGIIRARLATVAVLLAHDRLEQLRALPWGLGSAAAPVDSVDLVTDLSGPDPGPGGSGLSPSPAGVLDGNTPGFVDYLDHTGRWLASGPSPPAAARFIRRWAVDRPPAFPNLVVLRVRVIDTHHELLVVDLATMKARTTG
;
A
#
# COMPACT_ATOMS: atom_id res chain seq x y z
N MET A 1 44.94 -60.96 -21.34
CA MET A 1 45.10 -59.84 -22.29
C MET A 1 43.71 -59.45 -22.77
N VAL A 2 43.09 -58.46 -22.12
CA VAL A 2 41.78 -57.92 -22.54
C VAL A 2 42.08 -56.74 -23.45
N SER A 3 41.82 -56.90 -24.74
CA SER A 3 42.02 -55.87 -25.75
C SER A 3 40.83 -54.92 -25.73
N CYS A 4 41.03 -53.67 -25.34
CA CYS A 4 40.05 -52.60 -25.59
C CYS A 4 39.92 -52.42 -27.10
N ARG A 5 38.76 -52.75 -27.66
CA ARG A 5 38.51 -52.70 -29.11
C ARG A 5 37.52 -51.62 -29.54
N ASP A 6 37.12 -50.72 -28.65
CA ASP A 6 36.26 -49.57 -28.98
C ASP A 6 36.75 -48.30 -28.25
N CYS A 7 37.78 -47.68 -28.79
CA CYS A 7 38.12 -46.28 -28.49
C CYS A 7 38.26 -45.55 -29.81
N ASP A 8 37.16 -45.38 -30.54
CA ASP A 8 37.10 -44.40 -31.62
C ASP A 8 36.79 -43.04 -30.96
N PRO A 9 37.74 -42.07 -30.93
CA PRO A 9 37.44 -40.74 -30.44
C PRO A 9 36.62 -40.02 -31.51
N GLN A 10 35.32 -40.29 -31.57
CA GLN A 10 34.42 -39.57 -32.45
C GLN A 10 34.37 -38.11 -32.01
N GLY A 11 35.08 -37.25 -32.75
CA GLY A 11 35.04 -35.81 -32.57
C GLY A 11 33.64 -35.27 -32.89
N PHE A 12 33.23 -34.20 -32.20
CA PHE A 12 31.97 -33.52 -32.47
C PHE A 12 31.97 -32.90 -33.87
N THR A 13 30.86 -33.07 -34.60
CA THR A 13 30.72 -32.42 -35.92
C THR A 13 30.49 -30.92 -35.75
N LEU A 14 30.96 -30.11 -36.70
CA LEU A 14 30.80 -28.65 -36.64
C LEU A 14 29.31 -28.23 -36.62
N VAL A 15 28.46 -28.99 -37.31
CA VAL A 15 27.01 -28.77 -37.32
C VAL A 15 26.39 -29.04 -35.95
N GLU A 16 26.82 -30.10 -35.26
CA GLU A 16 26.34 -30.40 -33.91
C GLU A 16 26.71 -29.31 -32.91
N VAL A 17 27.94 -28.81 -32.95
CA VAL A 17 28.37 -27.68 -32.11
C VAL A 17 27.55 -26.43 -32.43
N LEU A 18 27.29 -26.15 -33.72
CA LEU A 18 26.49 -25.00 -34.13
C LEU A 18 25.05 -25.11 -33.61
N VAL A 19 24.42 -26.28 -33.74
CA VAL A 19 23.07 -26.54 -33.21
C VAL A 19 23.06 -26.41 -31.68
N ALA A 20 24.04 -26.99 -30.98
CA ALA A 20 24.14 -26.91 -29.53
C ALA A 20 24.28 -25.46 -29.04
N VAL A 21 25.11 -24.65 -29.71
CA VAL A 21 25.29 -23.23 -29.39
C VAL A 21 24.00 -22.44 -29.64
N VAL A 22 23.30 -22.68 -30.75
CA VAL A 22 22.02 -22.01 -31.04
C VAL A 22 20.98 -22.34 -29.96
N VAL A 23 20.84 -23.61 -29.59
CA VAL A 23 19.92 -24.04 -28.53
C VAL A 23 20.32 -23.39 -27.20
N LEU A 24 21.61 -23.40 -26.86
CA LEU A 24 22.12 -22.78 -25.62
C LEU A 24 21.78 -21.29 -25.54
N VAL A 25 21.97 -20.54 -26.63
CA VAL A 25 21.67 -19.10 -26.68
C VAL A 25 20.17 -18.84 -26.54
N LEU A 26 19.32 -19.63 -27.20
CA LEU A 26 17.86 -19.51 -27.07
C LEU A 26 17.40 -19.79 -25.63
N LEU A 27 17.93 -20.84 -25.00
CA LEU A 27 17.61 -21.18 -23.61
C LEU A 27 18.08 -20.09 -22.65
N ALA A 28 19.31 -19.62 -22.77
CA ALA A 28 19.86 -18.56 -21.91
C ALA A 28 19.05 -17.26 -22.02
N SER A 29 18.67 -16.88 -23.25
CA SER A 29 17.84 -15.69 -23.51
C SER A 29 16.44 -15.84 -22.91
N GLY A 30 15.83 -17.02 -23.04
CA GLY A 30 14.52 -17.33 -22.45
C GLY A 30 14.51 -17.19 -20.92
N VAL A 31 15.54 -17.72 -20.24
CA VAL A 31 15.68 -17.59 -18.78
C VAL A 31 15.85 -16.12 -18.36
N GLY A 32 16.65 -15.35 -19.10
CA GLY A 32 16.79 -13.91 -18.88
C GLY A 32 15.46 -13.16 -18.99
N ALA A 33 14.67 -13.43 -20.02
CA ALA A 33 13.35 -12.83 -20.19
C ALA A 33 12.39 -13.21 -19.04
N LEU A 34 12.32 -14.49 -18.68
CA LEU A 34 11.42 -14.97 -17.63
C LEU A 34 11.77 -14.41 -16.24
N THR A 35 13.06 -14.32 -15.91
CA THR A 35 13.51 -13.74 -14.63
C THR A 35 13.15 -12.27 -14.51
N THR A 36 13.30 -11.48 -15.57
CA THR A 36 12.88 -10.06 -15.55
C THR A 36 11.37 -9.90 -15.41
N LEU A 37 10.59 -10.76 -16.07
CA LEU A 37 9.13 -10.77 -15.94
C LEU A 37 8.71 -11.12 -14.50
N ALA A 38 9.31 -12.16 -13.92
CA ALA A 38 9.06 -12.59 -12.56
C ALA A 38 9.42 -11.49 -11.54
N ALA A 39 10.59 -10.86 -11.68
CA ALA A 39 11.02 -9.80 -10.78
C ALA A 39 10.05 -8.60 -10.79
N ARG A 40 9.58 -8.19 -11.97
CA ARG A 40 8.56 -7.13 -12.10
C ARG A 40 7.24 -7.52 -11.43
N GLY A 41 6.82 -8.78 -11.58
CA GLY A 41 5.65 -9.32 -10.90
C GLY A 41 5.77 -9.28 -9.37
N ILE A 42 6.90 -9.71 -8.83
CA ILE A 42 7.17 -9.72 -7.38
C ILE A 42 7.16 -8.29 -6.82
N ILE A 43 7.80 -7.33 -7.50
CA ILE A 43 7.82 -5.93 -7.05
C ILE A 43 6.41 -5.35 -7.03
N ARG A 44 5.60 -5.59 -8.06
CA ARG A 44 4.20 -5.13 -8.12
C ARG A 44 3.35 -5.74 -7.01
N ALA A 45 3.48 -7.05 -6.79
CA ALA A 45 2.77 -7.74 -5.71
C ALA A 45 3.15 -7.17 -4.34
N ARG A 46 4.45 -6.91 -4.10
CA ARG A 46 4.92 -6.28 -2.87
C ARG A 46 4.30 -4.90 -2.66
N LEU A 47 4.29 -4.05 -3.67
CA LEU A 47 3.74 -2.70 -3.58
C LEU A 47 2.23 -2.72 -3.31
N ALA A 48 1.49 -3.66 -3.91
CA ALA A 48 0.08 -3.86 -3.63
C ALA A 48 -0.18 -4.24 -2.16
N THR A 49 0.60 -5.19 -1.63
CA THR A 49 0.51 -5.58 -0.22
C THR A 49 0.81 -4.41 0.71
N VAL A 50 1.86 -3.62 0.41
CA VAL A 50 2.19 -2.43 1.20
C VAL A 50 1.04 -1.43 1.17
N ALA A 51 0.44 -1.13 0.01
CA ALA A 51 -0.69 -0.21 -0.07
C ALA A 51 -1.89 -0.67 0.77
N VAL A 52 -2.20 -1.96 0.79
CA VAL A 52 -3.27 -2.53 1.63
C VAL A 52 -2.95 -2.39 3.11
N LEU A 53 -1.71 -2.65 3.53
CA LEU A 53 -1.27 -2.47 4.92
C LEU A 53 -1.35 -1.01 5.35
N LEU A 54 -0.91 -0.08 4.49
CA LEU A 54 -0.98 1.36 4.75
C LEU A 54 -2.42 1.87 4.91
N ALA A 55 -3.35 1.30 4.13
CA ALA A 55 -4.77 1.60 4.23
C ALA A 55 -5.35 1.09 5.56
N HIS A 56 -5.03 -0.16 5.92
CA HIS A 56 -5.49 -0.76 7.19
C HIS A 56 -4.93 -0.03 8.40
N ASP A 57 -3.64 0.27 8.42
CA ASP A 57 -2.97 1.00 9.51
C ASP A 57 -3.67 2.33 9.77
N ARG A 58 -3.92 3.13 8.73
CA ARG A 58 -4.61 4.41 8.90
C ARG A 58 -6.06 4.24 9.32
N LEU A 59 -6.75 3.21 8.83
CA LEU A 59 -8.12 2.92 9.23
C LEU A 59 -8.16 2.54 10.72
N GLU A 60 -7.22 1.74 11.21
CA GLU A 60 -7.12 1.37 12.62
C GLU A 60 -6.76 2.56 13.51
N GLN A 61 -5.86 3.45 13.06
CA GLN A 61 -5.59 4.71 13.78
C GLN A 61 -6.85 5.57 13.92
N LEU A 62 -7.65 5.71 12.86
CA LEU A 62 -8.94 6.41 12.92
C LEU A 62 -9.96 5.68 13.80
N ARG A 63 -10.02 4.35 13.74
CA ARG A 63 -10.93 3.54 14.56
C ARG A 63 -10.59 3.60 16.04
N ALA A 64 -9.31 3.75 16.39
CA ALA A 64 -8.84 3.86 17.77
C ALA A 64 -9.28 5.16 18.44
N LEU A 65 -9.55 6.22 17.66
CA LEU A 65 -10.00 7.50 18.21
C LEU A 65 -11.35 7.38 18.95
N PRO A 66 -11.47 7.95 20.16
CA PRO A 66 -12.71 7.96 20.93
C PRO A 66 -13.93 8.46 20.13
N TRP A 67 -14.99 7.65 20.12
CA TRP A 67 -16.31 7.98 19.57
C TRP A 67 -17.39 7.31 20.42
N GLY A 68 -17.56 7.80 21.64
CA GLY A 68 -18.48 7.23 22.64
C GLY A 68 -19.43 8.28 23.22
N LEU A 69 -20.55 7.81 23.78
CA LEU A 69 -21.38 8.64 24.66
C LEU A 69 -20.71 8.70 26.03
N GLY A 70 -20.92 9.80 26.75
CA GLY A 70 -20.71 9.81 28.19
C GLY A 70 -21.58 8.74 28.86
N SER A 71 -21.04 8.10 29.90
CA SER A 71 -21.79 7.19 30.76
C SER A 71 -22.27 7.91 32.02
N ALA A 72 -23.16 7.31 32.81
CA ALA A 72 -23.58 7.89 34.09
C ALA A 72 -22.41 8.13 35.07
N ALA A 73 -21.33 7.34 34.96
CA ALA A 73 -20.11 7.46 35.76
C ALA A 73 -19.09 8.47 35.17
N ALA A 74 -19.17 8.74 33.87
CA ALA A 74 -18.34 9.71 33.16
C ALA A 74 -19.21 10.47 32.14
N PRO A 75 -19.94 11.52 32.55
CA PRO A 75 -20.99 12.15 31.75
C PRO A 75 -20.50 12.88 30.48
N VAL A 76 -19.18 12.96 30.28
CA VAL A 76 -18.59 13.67 29.16
C VAL A 76 -18.49 12.74 27.97
N ASP A 77 -19.05 13.17 26.84
CA ASP A 77 -18.87 12.50 25.55
C ASP A 77 -17.37 12.31 25.25
N SER A 78 -16.98 11.06 25.03
CA SER A 78 -15.61 10.70 24.66
C SER A 78 -15.48 10.76 23.14
N VAL A 79 -15.48 11.98 22.61
CA VAL A 79 -15.32 12.25 21.18
C VAL A 79 -14.01 12.98 20.94
N ASP A 80 -13.12 12.37 20.14
CA ASP A 80 -11.87 13.01 19.76
C ASP A 80 -12.04 13.86 18.49
N LEU A 81 -11.83 15.17 18.63
CA LEU A 81 -11.88 16.16 17.56
C LEU A 81 -10.56 16.92 17.38
N VAL A 82 -9.51 16.55 18.12
CA VAL A 82 -8.32 17.39 18.29
C VAL A 82 -7.02 16.64 18.03
N THR A 83 -7.07 15.32 17.82
CA THR A 83 -5.87 14.56 17.47
C THR A 83 -5.41 14.89 16.04
N ASP A 84 -4.15 15.26 15.90
CA ASP A 84 -3.45 15.40 14.63
C ASP A 84 -2.98 14.04 14.14
N LEU A 85 -3.44 13.70 12.94
CA LEU A 85 -3.14 12.47 12.23
C LEU A 85 -2.23 12.71 11.01
N SER A 86 -1.85 13.96 10.76
CA SER A 86 -1.04 14.33 9.58
C SER A 86 0.43 13.89 9.70
N GLY A 87 0.89 13.63 10.93
CA GLY A 87 2.21 13.06 11.22
C GLY A 87 2.23 11.52 11.23
N PRO A 88 3.43 10.94 11.41
CA PRO A 88 3.59 9.48 11.57
C PRO A 88 2.97 8.97 12.88
N ASP A 89 3.00 9.79 13.93
CA ASP A 89 2.44 9.49 15.23
C ASP A 89 1.28 10.45 15.52
N PRO A 90 0.18 9.98 16.16
CA PRO A 90 -0.90 10.85 16.59
C PRO A 90 -0.41 11.92 17.58
N GLY A 91 -0.69 13.19 17.28
CA GLY A 91 -0.30 14.34 18.09
C GLY A 91 -1.50 15.20 18.52
N PRO A 92 -1.30 16.26 19.30
CA PRO A 92 -2.36 17.23 19.60
C PRO A 92 -2.54 18.26 18.47
N GLY A 93 -3.71 18.90 18.40
CA GLY A 93 -3.94 20.11 17.59
C GLY A 93 -4.44 19.88 16.16
N GLY A 94 -4.90 18.68 15.83
CA GLY A 94 -5.46 18.35 14.52
C GLY A 94 -6.98 18.26 14.51
N SER A 95 -7.50 17.44 13.59
CA SER A 95 -8.93 17.35 13.30
C SER A 95 -9.64 16.17 13.98
N GLY A 96 -8.90 15.19 14.52
CA GLY A 96 -9.46 13.97 15.09
C GLY A 96 -10.49 13.33 14.17
N LEU A 97 -11.69 13.09 14.71
CA LEU A 97 -12.86 12.58 13.98
C LEU A 97 -13.78 13.69 13.45
N SER A 98 -13.36 14.95 13.41
CA SER A 98 -14.15 16.04 12.84
C SER A 98 -14.48 15.76 11.36
N PRO A 99 -15.68 16.11 10.87
CA PRO A 99 -16.04 15.89 9.48
C PRO A 99 -15.01 16.49 8.52
N SER A 100 -14.56 15.70 7.56
CA SER A 100 -13.63 16.16 6.53
C SER A 100 -14.33 17.06 5.52
N PRO A 101 -13.62 18.02 4.89
CA PRO A 101 -14.11 18.72 3.71
C PRO A 101 -14.53 17.75 2.58
N ALA A 102 -15.40 18.22 1.67
CA ALA A 102 -15.76 17.44 0.49
C ALA A 102 -14.56 17.24 -0.45
N GLY A 103 -14.45 16.07 -1.08
CA GLY A 103 -13.43 15.79 -2.09
C GLY A 103 -12.03 15.46 -1.56
N VAL A 104 -11.84 15.30 -0.25
CA VAL A 104 -10.52 14.96 0.36
C VAL A 104 -9.94 13.62 -0.11
N LEU A 105 -10.77 12.70 -0.63
CA LEU A 105 -10.29 11.44 -1.22
C LEU A 105 -9.74 11.65 -2.64
N ASP A 106 -10.15 12.72 -3.31
CA ASP A 106 -9.81 13.00 -4.71
C ASP A 106 -8.69 14.04 -4.82
N GLY A 107 -8.53 14.91 -3.82
CA GLY A 107 -7.49 15.94 -3.75
C GLY A 107 -6.62 15.86 -2.49
N ASN A 108 -5.39 16.37 -2.59
CA ASN A 108 -4.48 16.47 -1.44
C ASN A 108 -4.91 17.64 -0.55
N THR A 109 -5.60 17.34 0.54
CA THR A 109 -6.07 18.35 1.50
C THR A 109 -5.23 18.25 2.78
N PRO A 110 -4.55 19.34 3.19
CA PRO A 110 -3.78 19.34 4.45
C PRO A 110 -4.62 18.86 5.63
N GLY A 111 -4.04 18.02 6.48
CA GLY A 111 -4.75 17.38 7.59
C GLY A 111 -5.57 16.12 7.22
N PHE A 112 -5.67 15.80 5.93
CA PHE A 112 -6.39 14.63 5.40
C PHE A 112 -5.57 13.84 4.37
N VAL A 113 -4.27 14.11 4.28
CA VAL A 113 -3.35 13.45 3.35
C VAL A 113 -1.95 13.32 3.95
N ASP A 114 -1.31 12.20 3.69
CA ASP A 114 0.12 11.99 3.92
C ASP A 114 0.79 11.22 2.77
N TYR A 115 2.12 11.31 2.75
CA TYR A 115 2.97 10.79 1.69
C TYR A 115 3.97 9.80 2.27
N LEU A 116 4.08 8.64 1.63
CA LEU A 116 4.95 7.56 2.09
C LEU A 116 5.86 7.08 0.97
N ASP A 117 7.04 6.60 1.33
CA ASP A 117 7.99 6.00 0.39
C ASP A 117 7.58 4.56 -0.01
N HIS A 118 8.38 3.93 -0.87
CA HIS A 118 8.14 2.57 -1.37
C HIS A 118 8.18 1.47 -0.30
N THR A 119 8.66 1.78 0.91
CA THR A 119 8.66 0.89 2.07
C THR A 119 7.49 1.14 3.01
N GLY A 120 6.71 2.19 2.78
CA GLY A 120 5.63 2.64 3.66
C GLY A 120 6.11 3.54 4.80
N ARG A 121 7.32 4.11 4.72
CA ARG A 121 7.79 5.09 5.69
C ARG A 121 7.16 6.46 5.39
N TRP A 122 6.65 7.12 6.42
CA TRP A 122 6.14 8.50 6.31
C TRP A 122 7.24 9.47 5.87
N LEU A 123 6.91 10.35 4.93
CA LEU A 123 7.81 11.37 4.39
C LEU A 123 7.35 12.78 4.75
N ALA A 124 6.08 13.08 4.50
CA ALA A 124 5.50 14.40 4.68
C ALA A 124 3.96 14.34 4.66
N SER A 125 3.34 15.47 4.97
CA SER A 125 1.94 15.78 4.69
C SER A 125 1.84 17.16 4.04
N GLY A 126 0.68 17.52 3.51
CA GLY A 126 0.45 18.83 2.89
C GLY A 126 -0.15 18.73 1.48
N PRO A 127 -0.17 19.83 0.71
CA PRO A 127 -0.87 19.88 -0.57
C PRO A 127 -0.13 19.18 -1.71
N SER A 128 1.20 19.05 -1.63
CA SER A 128 2.04 18.52 -2.71
C SER A 128 2.91 17.35 -2.25
N PRO A 129 2.94 16.23 -3.00
CA PRO A 129 3.80 15.10 -2.67
C PRO A 129 5.29 15.44 -2.87
N PRO A 130 6.19 15.03 -1.95
CA PRO A 130 7.62 15.02 -2.20
C PRO A 130 7.99 14.12 -3.38
N ALA A 131 9.10 14.41 -4.06
CA ALA A 131 9.55 13.61 -5.21
C ALA A 131 9.82 12.12 -4.87
N ALA A 132 10.14 11.81 -3.61
CA ALA A 132 10.36 10.45 -3.13
C ALA A 132 9.05 9.70 -2.76
N ALA A 133 7.90 10.36 -2.83
CA ALA A 133 6.62 9.77 -2.46
C ALA A 133 6.20 8.69 -3.47
N ARG A 134 6.05 7.47 -2.97
CA ARG A 134 5.51 6.34 -3.72
C ARG A 134 4.01 6.18 -3.50
N PHE A 135 3.56 6.42 -2.28
CA PHE A 135 2.16 6.29 -1.91
C PHE A 135 1.61 7.63 -1.44
N ILE A 136 0.42 7.96 -1.91
CA ILE A 136 -0.41 9.03 -1.36
C ILE A 136 -1.52 8.34 -0.60
N ARG A 137 -1.64 8.63 0.69
CA ARG A 137 -2.72 8.12 1.53
C ARG A 137 -3.61 9.29 1.95
N ARG A 138 -4.90 9.16 1.65
CA ARG A 138 -5.94 10.16 1.90
C ARG A 138 -7.01 9.56 2.77
N TRP A 139 -7.63 10.35 3.63
CA TRP A 139 -8.74 9.87 4.44
C TRP A 139 -9.87 10.88 4.52
N ALA A 140 -11.08 10.35 4.70
CA ALA A 140 -12.28 11.11 4.93
C ALA A 140 -12.96 10.63 6.20
N VAL A 141 -13.59 11.58 6.87
CA VAL A 141 -14.43 11.33 8.04
C VAL A 141 -15.79 11.95 7.73
N ASP A 142 -16.80 11.12 7.52
CA ASP A 142 -18.15 11.60 7.26
C ASP A 142 -19.06 11.34 8.46
N ARG A 143 -19.93 12.31 8.74
CA ARG A 143 -21.00 12.17 9.73
C ARG A 143 -22.34 12.37 9.04
N PRO A 144 -23.05 11.28 8.70
CA PRO A 144 -24.34 11.40 8.04
C PRO A 144 -25.35 12.11 8.93
N PRO A 145 -26.05 13.17 8.46
CA PRO A 145 -26.99 13.92 9.29
C PRO A 145 -28.19 13.06 9.74
N ALA A 146 -28.56 12.05 8.95
CA ALA A 146 -29.61 11.08 9.31
C ALA A 146 -29.19 10.13 10.45
N PHE A 147 -27.89 9.99 10.72
CA PHE A 147 -27.34 9.05 11.71
C PHE A 147 -26.29 9.77 12.58
N PRO A 148 -26.72 10.65 13.52
CA PRO A 148 -25.80 11.50 14.30
C PRO A 148 -24.81 10.72 15.18
N ASN A 149 -25.13 9.47 15.50
CA ASN A 149 -24.27 8.57 16.26
C ASN A 149 -23.29 7.76 15.39
N LEU A 150 -23.36 7.90 14.06
CA LEU A 150 -22.52 7.18 13.12
C LEU A 150 -21.40 8.09 12.60
N VAL A 151 -20.20 7.54 12.54
CA VAL A 151 -19.10 8.11 11.76
C VAL A 151 -18.65 7.08 10.72
N VAL A 152 -18.49 7.53 9.48
CA VAL A 152 -17.96 6.74 8.38
C VAL A 152 -16.51 7.17 8.15
N LEU A 153 -15.60 6.21 8.17
CA LEU A 153 -14.18 6.44 7.96
C LEU A 153 -13.81 5.82 6.62
N ARG A 154 -13.16 6.58 5.76
CA ARG A 154 -12.69 6.11 4.45
C ARG A 154 -11.21 6.41 4.32
N VAL A 155 -10.45 5.45 3.81
CA VAL A 155 -9.02 5.58 3.53
C VAL A 155 -8.77 5.14 2.09
N ARG A 156 -8.11 6.00 1.34
CA ARG A 156 -7.66 5.75 -0.04
C ARG A 156 -6.15 5.79 -0.09
N VAL A 157 -5.54 4.76 -0.66
CA VAL A 157 -4.09 4.72 -0.94
C VAL A 157 -3.89 4.61 -2.44
N ILE A 158 -3.06 5.49 -2.98
CA ILE A 158 -2.74 5.60 -4.42
C ILE A 158 -1.24 5.40 -4.59
N ASP A 159 -0.83 4.51 -5.50
CA ASP A 159 0.55 4.43 -5.96
C ASP A 159 0.81 5.48 -7.05
N THR A 160 1.75 6.41 -6.80
CA THR A 160 2.03 7.55 -7.68
C THR A 160 2.67 7.19 -9.02
N HIS A 161 3.32 6.03 -9.13
CA HIS A 161 3.91 5.59 -10.40
C HIS A 161 3.13 4.45 -11.04
N HIS A 162 2.08 3.95 -10.39
CA HIS A 162 1.18 2.94 -10.94
C HIS A 162 -0.25 3.43 -10.74
N GLU A 163 -0.70 4.25 -11.69
CA GLU A 163 -1.99 4.97 -11.68
C GLU A 163 -3.22 4.06 -11.47
N LEU A 164 -3.07 2.75 -11.68
CA LEU A 164 -4.13 1.75 -11.55
C LEU A 164 -4.18 1.06 -10.17
N LEU A 165 -3.24 1.32 -9.26
CA LEU A 165 -3.28 0.75 -7.91
C LEU A 165 -3.89 1.76 -6.94
N VAL A 166 -5.20 1.60 -6.74
CA VAL A 166 -5.97 2.32 -5.73
C VAL A 166 -6.54 1.30 -4.75
N VAL A 167 -6.25 1.51 -3.47
CA VAL A 167 -6.85 0.72 -2.38
C VAL A 167 -7.78 1.63 -1.61
N ASP A 168 -9.08 1.33 -1.66
CA ASP A 168 -10.13 2.02 -0.90
C ASP A 168 -10.65 1.10 0.20
N LEU A 169 -10.50 1.53 1.45
CA LEU A 169 -11.12 0.89 2.61
C LEU A 169 -12.12 1.84 3.24
N ALA A 170 -13.23 1.28 3.71
CA ALA A 170 -14.24 2.02 4.45
C ALA A 170 -14.69 1.22 5.65
N THR A 171 -14.98 1.92 6.74
CA THR A 171 -15.65 1.32 7.89
C THR A 171 -16.60 2.32 8.52
N MET A 172 -17.48 1.81 9.37
CA MET A 172 -18.41 2.62 10.12
C MET A 172 -18.20 2.34 11.60
N LYS A 173 -18.24 3.41 12.40
CA LYS A 173 -18.22 3.34 13.85
C LYS A 173 -19.48 4.00 14.38
N ALA A 174 -20.24 3.24 15.16
CA ALA A 174 -21.42 3.74 15.84
C ALA A 174 -21.07 4.09 17.29
N ARG A 175 -21.71 5.13 17.82
CA ARG A 175 -21.59 5.51 19.22
C ARG A 175 -22.37 4.49 20.06
N THR A 176 -21.69 3.78 20.95
CA THR A 176 -22.34 2.83 21.86
C THR A 176 -22.80 3.54 23.13
N THR A 177 -24.05 3.35 23.53
CA THR A 177 -24.54 3.64 24.88
C THR A 177 -23.91 2.61 25.83
N GLY A 178 -23.07 3.08 26.77
CA GLY A 178 -22.62 2.28 27.90
C GLY A 178 -23.63 2.32 29.04
#